data_AF-A0A4R9FJF8-F1
#
_entry.id   AF-A0A4R9FJF8-F1
#
_cell.length_a   1.000
_cell.length_b   1.000
_cell.length_c   1.000
_cell.angle_alpha   90.00
_cell.angle_beta   90.00
_cell.angle_gamma   90.00
#
_symmetry.space_group_name_H-M   'P 1'
#
loop_
_entity.id
_entity.type
_entity.pdbx_description
1 polymer ?
#
loop_
_entity_poly.entity_id
_entity_poly.type
_entity_poly.pdbx_seq_one_letter_code
_entity_poly.pdbx_strand_id
1 'polypeptide(L)'
;TSYSLAGEGIKLDLDHANMKGDAWARFYLRYEELKNSGAWLAKAIPQLKNFHAANESFKKAKASKAKPGVYYGAAEGWRGPVLVSFILNSSGDITEAYVRDPSVLNWHALELAVRGENIGDFPLNNKSFNLSYVGVDL
;
A
#
# COMPACT_ATOMS: atom_id res chain seq x y z
N THR A 1 -5.53 -19.04 -20.78
CA THR A 1 -5.18 -17.61 -20.73
C THR A 1 -4.16 -17.42 -19.64
N SER A 2 -2.92 -17.07 -19.98
CA SER A 2 -1.86 -16.86 -18.99
C SER A 2 -2.17 -15.60 -18.17
N TYR A 3 -2.06 -15.71 -16.85
CA TYR A 3 -2.12 -14.55 -15.97
C TYR A 3 -0.83 -13.74 -16.16
N SER A 4 -0.97 -12.45 -16.48
CA SER A 4 0.17 -11.53 -16.55
C SER A 4 0.58 -11.13 -15.14
N LEU A 5 1.88 -11.24 -14.83
CA LEU A 5 2.47 -10.71 -13.60
C LEU A 5 2.71 -9.19 -13.67
N ALA A 6 2.48 -8.55 -14.82
CA ALA A 6 2.50 -7.10 -14.90
C ALA A 6 1.29 -6.56 -14.13
N GLY A 7 1.55 -5.82 -13.05
CA GLY A 7 0.48 -5.23 -12.24
C GLY A 7 -0.44 -4.37 -13.10
N GLU A 8 -1.74 -4.62 -13.03
CA GLU A 8 -2.74 -3.71 -13.60
C GLU A 8 -2.88 -2.54 -12.63
N GLY A 9 -2.65 -1.31 -13.12
CA GLY A 9 -2.89 -0.11 -12.32
C GLY A 9 -4.35 -0.02 -11.90
N ILE A 10 -4.60 0.57 -10.73
CA ILE A 10 -5.95 0.83 -10.25
C ILE A 10 -6.67 1.77 -11.23
N LYS A 11 -7.91 1.44 -11.59
CA LYS A 11 -8.74 2.23 -12.50
C LYS A 11 -9.97 2.72 -11.75
N LEU A 12 -9.93 3.99 -11.33
CA LEU A 12 -11.01 4.65 -10.62
C LEU A 12 -11.64 5.69 -11.54
N ASP A 13 -12.96 5.65 -11.67
CA ASP A 13 -13.76 6.70 -12.29
C ASP A 13 -14.37 7.53 -11.16
N LEU A 14 -13.68 8.61 -10.79
CA LEU A 14 -14.01 9.42 -9.62
C LEU A 14 -14.87 10.60 -10.05
N ASP A 15 -16.02 10.77 -9.39
CA ASP A 15 -16.75 12.03 -9.47
C ASP A 15 -15.97 13.11 -8.71
N HIS A 16 -15.36 14.01 -9.47
CA HIS A 16 -14.57 15.12 -8.94
C HIS A 16 -15.37 16.04 -8.01
N ALA A 17 -16.70 16.06 -8.07
CA ALA A 17 -17.52 16.81 -7.13
C ALA A 17 -17.34 16.33 -5.68
N ASN A 18 -16.96 15.06 -5.48
CA ASN A 18 -16.68 14.47 -4.17
C ASN A 18 -15.22 14.66 -3.72
N MET A 19 -14.33 15.18 -4.57
CA MET A 19 -12.88 15.24 -4.31
C MET A 19 -12.43 16.60 -3.76
N LYS A 20 -13.04 17.02 -2.65
CA LYS A 20 -12.78 18.33 -2.02
C LYS A 20 -11.64 18.36 -1.00
N GLY A 21 -11.06 17.20 -0.68
CA GLY A 21 -9.96 17.07 0.29
C GLY A 21 -10.40 16.91 1.76
N ASP A 22 -11.70 16.83 2.01
CA ASP A 22 -12.28 16.61 3.34
C ASP A 22 -12.35 15.11 3.71
N ALA A 23 -12.92 14.82 4.88
CA ALA A 23 -13.12 13.44 5.33
C ALA A 23 -14.03 12.64 4.39
N TRP A 24 -15.00 13.29 3.74
CA TRP A 24 -15.88 12.68 2.76
C TRP A 24 -15.12 12.24 1.51
N ALA A 25 -14.26 13.09 0.96
CA ALA A 25 -13.41 12.78 -0.19
C ALA A 25 -12.54 11.54 0.06
N ARG A 26 -11.96 11.43 1.27
CA ARG A 26 -11.18 10.26 1.67
C ARG A 26 -12.04 9.00 1.75
N PHE A 27 -13.23 9.09 2.34
CA PHE A 27 -14.17 7.97 2.39
C PHE A 27 -14.61 7.53 0.97
N TYR A 28 -15.01 8.47 0.12
CA TYR A 28 -15.45 8.21 -1.24
C TYR A 28 -14.36 7.51 -2.07
N LEU A 29 -13.11 7.99 -1.98
CA LEU A 29 -11.98 7.33 -2.63
C LEU A 29 -11.81 5.88 -2.17
N ARG A 30 -11.81 5.64 -0.84
CA ARG A 30 -11.69 4.27 -0.29
C ARG A 30 -12.85 3.37 -0.72
N TYR A 31 -14.06 3.92 -0.85
CA TYR A 31 -15.22 3.18 -1.34
C TYR A 31 -15.03 2.74 -2.80
N GLU A 32 -14.58 3.63 -3.68
CA GLU A 32 -14.31 3.30 -5.09
C GLU A 32 -13.15 2.30 -5.24
N GLU A 33 -12.10 2.43 -4.42
CA GLU A 33 -11.00 1.46 -4.38
C GLU A 33 -11.43 0.06 -3.92
N LEU A 34 -12.35 -0.02 -2.95
CA LEU A 34 -12.91 -1.29 -2.50
C LEU A 34 -13.70 -1.97 -3.63
N LYS A 35 -14.52 -1.21 -4.36
CA LYS A 35 -15.24 -1.72 -5.54
C LYS A 35 -14.28 -2.23 -6.61
N ASN A 36 -13.25 -1.44 -6.93
CA ASN A 36 -12.24 -1.83 -7.93
C ASN A 36 -11.49 -3.11 -7.51
N SER A 37 -11.04 -3.18 -6.26
CA SER A 37 -10.35 -4.34 -5.70
C SER A 37 -11.24 -5.59 -5.72
N GLY A 38 -12.53 -5.45 -5.39
CA GLY A 38 -13.50 -6.54 -5.48
C GLY A 38 -13.69 -7.06 -6.91
N ALA A 39 -13.81 -6.15 -7.88
CA ALA A 39 -13.92 -6.50 -9.29
C ALA A 39 -12.64 -7.19 -9.82
N TRP A 40 -11.46 -6.76 -9.36
CA TRP A 40 -10.19 -7.40 -9.67
C TRP A 40 -10.11 -8.82 -9.06
N LEU A 41 -10.44 -8.97 -7.77
CA LEU A 41 -10.44 -10.27 -7.08
C LEU A 41 -11.36 -11.29 -7.79
N ALA A 42 -12.55 -10.86 -8.22
CA ALA A 42 -13.49 -11.72 -8.95
C ALA A 42 -12.90 -12.26 -10.27
N LYS A 43 -12.00 -11.52 -10.92
CA LYS A 43 -11.27 -11.94 -12.13
C LYS A 43 -10.04 -12.79 -11.82
N ALA A 44 -9.31 -12.45 -10.76
CA ALA A 44 -8.05 -13.10 -10.38
C ALA A 44 -8.26 -14.49 -9.76
N ILE A 45 -9.27 -14.67 -8.89
CA ILE A 45 -9.50 -15.94 -8.17
C ILE A 45 -9.67 -17.15 -9.10
N PRO A 46 -10.47 -17.10 -10.19
CA PRO A 46 -10.56 -18.22 -11.13
C PRO A 46 -9.23 -18.58 -11.80
N GLN A 47 -8.37 -17.59 -12.06
CA GLN A 47 -7.05 -17.80 -12.66
C GLN A 47 -6.10 -18.49 -11.68
N LEU A 48 -6.18 -18.14 -10.38
CA LEU A 48 -5.43 -18.80 -9.31
C LEU A 48 -5.82 -20.27 -9.13
N LYS A 49 -7.11 -20.61 -9.26
CA LYS A 49 -7.55 -22.02 -9.16
C LYS A 49 -6.96 -22.90 -10.27
N ASN A 50 -6.72 -22.32 -11.45
CA ASN A 50 -6.11 -23.00 -12.60
C ASN A 50 -4.57 -22.93 -12.60
N PHE A 51 -3.97 -22.27 -11.60
CA PHE A 51 -2.54 -21.94 -11.56
C PHE A 51 -1.62 -23.16 -11.39
N HIS A 52 -2.10 -24.26 -10.80
CA HIS A 52 -1.31 -25.48 -10.61
C HIS A 52 -0.75 -26.05 -11.94
N ALA A 53 -1.41 -25.81 -13.08
CA ALA A 53 -0.93 -26.19 -14.41
C ALA A 53 0.16 -25.24 -14.98
N ALA A 54 0.30 -24.03 -14.43
CA ALA A 54 1.27 -23.01 -14.83
C ALA A 54 2.55 -22.99 -13.95
N ASN A 55 2.63 -23.88 -12.95
CA ASN A 55 3.69 -23.93 -11.94
C ASN A 55 5.11 -24.13 -12.52
N GLU A 56 5.22 -24.74 -13.71
CA GLU A 56 6.48 -24.83 -14.48
C GLU A 56 7.12 -23.45 -14.72
N SER A 57 6.30 -22.40 -14.89
CA SER A 57 6.76 -21.02 -15.16
C SER A 57 7.30 -20.30 -13.92
N PHE A 58 7.03 -20.84 -12.72
CA PHE A 58 7.50 -20.32 -11.44
C PHE A 58 8.69 -21.10 -10.88
N LYS A 59 9.26 -22.06 -11.66
CA LYS A 59 10.57 -22.64 -11.37
C LYS A 59 11.57 -21.49 -11.26
N LYS A 60 11.89 -21.15 -10.01
CA LYS A 60 12.67 -19.98 -9.60
C LYS A 60 13.84 -19.77 -10.55
N ALA A 61 13.95 -18.57 -11.13
CA ALA A 61 15.25 -18.06 -11.51
C ALA A 61 16.17 -18.22 -10.29
N LYS A 62 17.34 -18.86 -10.46
CA LYS A 62 18.33 -18.95 -9.38
C LYS A 62 18.62 -17.52 -8.92
N ALA A 63 18.11 -17.14 -7.76
CA ALA A 63 18.42 -15.85 -7.17
C ALA A 63 19.93 -15.84 -6.94
N SER A 64 20.64 -14.95 -7.65
CA SER A 64 22.05 -14.70 -7.38
C SER A 64 22.20 -14.23 -5.95
N LYS A 65 23.29 -14.62 -5.26
CA LYS A 65 23.58 -14.10 -3.92
C LYS A 65 23.60 -12.58 -3.96
N ALA A 66 22.79 -11.93 -3.13
CA ALA A 66 22.74 -10.48 -3.05
C ALA A 66 24.12 -9.94 -2.64
N LYS A 67 24.55 -8.85 -3.27
CA LYS A 67 25.82 -8.19 -2.93
C LYS A 67 25.65 -7.34 -1.67
N PRO A 68 26.71 -7.04 -0.92
CA PRO A 68 26.63 -6.09 0.18
C PRO A 68 26.22 -4.71 -0.34
N GLY A 69 25.45 -3.96 0.45
CA GLY A 69 24.97 -2.63 0.07
C GLY A 69 23.57 -2.31 0.57
N VAL A 70 23.08 -1.13 0.17
CA VAL A 70 21.74 -0.64 0.50
C VAL A 70 20.73 -1.14 -0.52
N TYR A 71 19.63 -1.68 -0.01
CA TYR A 71 18.48 -2.13 -0.78
C TYR A 71 17.26 -1.38 -0.32
N TYR A 72 16.35 -1.08 -1.25
CA TYR A 72 15.05 -0.54 -0.92
C TYR A 72 14.01 -0.99 -1.94
N GLY A 73 12.76 -0.99 -1.51
CA GLY A 73 11.60 -1.28 -2.33
C GLY A 73 10.40 -0.52 -1.78
N ALA A 74 9.43 -0.30 -2.65
CA ALA A 74 8.16 0.30 -2.26
C ALA A 74 7.01 -0.46 -2.89
N ALA A 75 5.88 -0.47 -2.20
CA ALA A 75 4.62 -0.99 -2.69
C ALA A 75 3.48 -0.07 -2.22
N GLU A 76 2.46 0.09 -3.06
CA GLU A 76 1.25 0.81 -2.69
C GLU A 76 0.40 -0.08 -1.77
N GLY A 77 0.25 0.32 -0.51
CA GLY A 77 -0.71 -0.26 0.41
C GLY A 77 -2.05 0.49 0.36
N TRP A 78 -3.09 -0.04 0.98
CA TRP A 78 -4.42 0.58 0.97
C TRP A 78 -4.47 1.98 1.62
N ARG A 79 -3.47 2.31 2.46
CA ARG A 79 -3.32 3.62 3.10
C ARG A 79 -2.39 4.58 2.34
N GLY A 80 -1.64 4.07 1.36
CA GLY A 80 -0.58 4.80 0.66
C GLY A 80 0.71 3.98 0.47
N PRO A 81 1.82 4.63 0.06
CA PRO A 81 3.09 3.96 -0.26
C PRO A 81 3.84 3.48 0.98
N VAL A 82 4.07 2.17 1.08
CA VAL A 82 4.94 1.53 2.07
C VAL A 82 6.34 1.42 1.47
N LEU A 83 7.35 1.92 2.19
CA LEU A 83 8.75 1.79 1.79
C LEU A 83 9.47 0.86 2.76
N VAL A 84 10.30 -0.04 2.23
CA VAL A 84 11.19 -0.89 3.00
C VAL A 84 12.60 -0.65 2.49
N SER A 85 13.55 -0.46 3.41
CA SER A 85 14.97 -0.39 3.10
C SER A 85 15.78 -1.23 4.08
N PHE A 86 16.89 -1.78 3.63
CA PHE A 86 17.81 -2.53 4.47
C PHE A 86 19.23 -2.50 3.91
N ILE A 87 20.22 -2.74 4.78
CA ILE A 87 21.63 -2.83 4.42
C ILE A 87 22.10 -4.28 4.60
N LEU A 88 22.72 -4.84 3.56
CA LEU A 88 23.37 -6.15 3.64
C LEU A 88 24.88 -6.02 3.84
N ASN A 89 25.43 -6.78 4.78
CA ASN A 89 26.87 -6.93 4.95
C ASN A 89 27.47 -7.97 3.95
N SER A 90 28.79 -8.19 4.01
CA SER A 90 29.52 -9.20 3.23
C SER A 90 29.06 -10.65 3.44
N SER A 91 28.53 -10.95 4.62
CA SER A 91 28.00 -12.27 4.97
C SER A 91 26.60 -12.49 4.38
N GLY A 92 25.87 -11.42 4.10
CA GLY A 92 24.48 -11.42 3.63
C GLY A 92 23.46 -11.14 4.74
N ASP A 93 23.91 -10.71 5.92
CA ASP A 93 23.02 -10.34 7.03
C ASP A 93 22.53 -8.91 6.88
N ILE A 94 21.30 -8.67 7.36
CA ILE A 94 20.74 -7.33 7.49
C ILE A 94 21.36 -6.64 8.71
N THR A 95 22.10 -5.56 8.49
CA THR A 95 22.71 -4.78 9.58
C THR A 95 21.85 -3.61 10.02
N GLU A 96 20.99 -3.12 9.12
CA GLU A 96 20.05 -2.05 9.37
C GLU A 96 18.82 -2.29 8.50
N ALA A 97 17.64 -2.03 9.04
CA ALA A 97 16.39 -2.08 8.30
C ALA A 97 15.51 -0.91 8.74
N TYR A 98 14.77 -0.36 7.78
CA TYR A 98 13.80 0.69 8.02
C TYR A 98 12.55 0.44 7.19
N VAL A 99 11.41 0.44 7.85
CA VAL A 99 10.08 0.33 7.24
C VAL A 99 9.34 1.63 7.49
N ARG A 100 8.87 2.27 6.41
CA ARG A 100 8.05 3.47 6.50
C ARG A 100 6.61 3.16 6.09
N ASP A 101 5.73 3.18 7.08
CA ASP A 101 4.28 3.22 6.83
C ASP A 101 3.85 4.62 6.35
N PRO A 102 2.83 4.75 5.50
CA PRO A 102 2.26 6.04 5.09
C PRO A 102 1.90 6.97 6.26
N SER A 103 1.59 6.39 7.42
CA SER A 103 1.17 7.14 8.62
C SER A 103 2.25 8.09 9.12
N VAL A 104 3.53 7.74 8.96
CA VAL A 104 4.66 8.60 9.37
C VAL A 104 4.54 10.00 8.78
N LEU A 105 4.10 10.10 7.51
CA LEU A 105 3.90 11.38 6.84
C LEU A 105 2.49 11.95 7.10
N ASN A 106 1.48 11.09 7.16
CA ASN A 106 0.09 11.51 7.23
C ASN A 106 -0.33 12.00 8.62
N TRP A 107 0.42 11.71 9.69
CA TRP A 107 0.18 12.31 11.02
C TRP A 107 0.25 13.84 10.96
N HIS A 108 1.22 14.41 10.24
CA HIS A 108 1.30 15.86 10.03
C HIS A 108 0.13 16.42 9.21
N ALA A 109 -0.40 15.65 8.28
CA ALA A 109 -1.58 16.05 7.52
C ALA A 109 -2.83 16.08 8.40
N LEU A 110 -2.97 15.13 9.35
CA LEU A 110 -4.05 15.17 10.35
C LEU A 110 -3.93 16.40 11.25
N GLU A 111 -2.72 16.72 11.73
CA GLU A 111 -2.46 17.94 12.53
C GLU A 111 -2.91 19.21 11.81
N LEU A 112 -2.76 19.28 10.49
CA LEU A 112 -3.25 20.39 9.68
C LEU A 112 -4.78 20.35 9.52
N ALA A 113 -5.34 19.17 9.26
CA ALA A 113 -6.77 18.99 8.98
C ALA A 113 -7.68 19.30 10.18
N VAL A 114 -7.16 19.21 11.41
CA VAL A 114 -7.94 19.49 12.63
C VAL A 114 -7.80 20.93 13.14
N ARG A 115 -7.04 21.79 12.44
CA ARG A 115 -6.86 23.19 12.87
C ARG A 115 -8.14 23.99 12.67
N GLY A 116 -8.64 24.56 13.75
CA GLY A 116 -9.88 25.36 13.72
C GLY A 116 -11.16 24.52 13.72
N GLU A 117 -11.04 23.19 13.71
CA GLU A 117 -12.17 22.28 13.84
C GLU A 117 -12.65 22.17 15.29
N ASN A 118 -13.90 21.73 15.48
CA ASN A 118 -14.41 21.46 16.81
C ASN A 118 -13.73 20.21 17.40
N ILE A 119 -13.55 20.17 18.72
CA ILE A 119 -13.02 18.98 19.40
C ILE A 119 -13.88 17.73 19.12
N GLY A 120 -15.19 17.90 18.92
CA GLY A 120 -16.10 16.83 18.56
C GLY A 120 -15.84 16.20 17.18
N ASP A 121 -15.15 16.90 16.28
CA ASP A 121 -14.84 16.44 14.92
C ASP A 121 -13.52 15.67 14.84
N PHE A 122 -12.72 15.70 15.91
CA PHE A 122 -11.44 14.99 15.96
C PHE A 122 -11.59 13.48 15.66
N PRO A 123 -12.56 12.73 16.23
CA PRO A 123 -12.71 11.31 15.93
C PRO A 123 -12.99 11.02 14.45
N LEU A 124 -13.81 11.85 13.79
CA LEU A 124 -14.10 11.72 12.36
C LEU A 124 -12.85 11.98 11.52
N ASN A 125 -12.14 13.07 11.80
CA ASN A 125 -10.90 13.41 11.11
C ASN A 125 -9.86 12.31 11.31
N ASN A 126 -9.54 11.94 12.55
CA ASN A 126 -8.57 10.89 12.87
C ASN A 126 -8.91 9.57 12.14
N LYS A 127 -10.18 9.14 12.19
CA LYS A 127 -10.58 7.89 11.55
C LYS A 127 -10.51 7.96 10.02
N SER A 128 -10.75 9.13 9.42
CA SER A 128 -10.67 9.32 7.96
C SER A 128 -9.26 9.14 7.39
N PHE A 129 -8.21 9.41 8.18
CA PHE A 129 -6.82 9.12 7.81
C PHE A 129 -6.42 7.66 8.12
N ASN A 130 -7.08 7.04 9.10
CA ASN A 130 -6.92 5.64 9.52
C ASN A 130 -5.46 5.27 9.80
N LEU A 131 -4.76 6.16 10.51
CA LEU A 131 -3.32 6.11 10.78
C LEU A 131 -2.94 4.97 11.72
N SER A 132 -1.73 4.45 11.52
CA SER A 132 -1.08 3.49 12.40
C SER A 132 -0.26 4.24 13.46
N TYR A 133 -0.51 3.92 14.73
CA TYR A 133 0.31 4.41 15.85
C TYR A 133 1.69 3.76 15.87
N VAL A 134 1.79 2.49 15.47
CA VAL A 134 3.06 1.75 15.40
C VAL A 134 3.81 1.97 14.09
N GLY A 135 3.32 2.85 13.19
CA GLY A 135 3.96 3.10 11.90
C GLY A 135 5.38 3.67 11.99
N VAL A 136 5.79 4.11 13.18
CA VAL A 136 7.13 4.60 13.55
C VAL A 136 7.89 3.66 14.50
N ASP A 137 7.24 2.60 14.99
CA ASP A 137 7.73 1.69 16.04
C ASP A 137 7.94 0.26 15.49
N LEU A 138 8.13 0.16 14.17
CA LEU A 138 8.43 -1.08 13.46
C LEU A 138 9.94 -1.34 13.38
#